data_AF-A0A8J3FTR8-F1
#
_entry.id   AF-A0A8J3FTR8-F1
#
_cell.length_a   1.000
_cell.length_b   1.000
_cell.length_c   1.000
_cell.angle_alpha   90.00
_cell.angle_beta   90.00
_cell.angle_gamma   90.00
#
_symmetry.space_group_name_H-M   'P 1'
#
loop_
_entity.id
_entity.type
_entity.pdbx_description
1 polymer ?
#
loop_
_entity_poly.entity_id
_entity_poly.type
_entity_poly.pdbx_seq_one_letter_code
_entity_poly.pdbx_strand_id
1 'polypeptide(L)'
;MRASPGGVGVLAARVLAVAAVVLTLVGLYGMPWWSDETFLEFRHHHLHTLVAGARSCWDEVSASYYRFGFLVHTGLVLVPPLVVTRRDRWHWLTVGTLLAAGWQLAGVRAAARIEPGWAPSLGTMAALLVVVAWWLGHTASRPGGWRL
;
A
#
# COMPACT_ATOMS: atom_id res chain seq x y z
N MET A 1 -28.43 -18.60 -13.39
CA MET A 1 -28.26 -18.03 -12.04
C MET A 1 -28.01 -16.54 -12.17
N ARG A 2 -28.96 -15.67 -11.80
CA ARG A 2 -28.74 -14.22 -11.81
C ARG A 2 -27.96 -13.84 -10.55
N ALA A 3 -26.73 -13.38 -10.72
CA ALA A 3 -25.99 -12.76 -9.63
C ALA A 3 -26.81 -11.58 -9.10
N SER A 4 -27.05 -11.52 -7.80
CA SER A 4 -27.69 -10.35 -7.20
C SER A 4 -26.77 -9.14 -7.43
N PRO A 5 -27.31 -7.92 -7.63
CA PRO A 5 -26.51 -6.71 -7.86
C PRO A 5 -25.44 -6.46 -6.79
N GLY A 6 -25.68 -6.91 -5.56
CA GLY A 6 -24.69 -6.86 -4.47
C GLY A 6 -23.54 -7.86 -4.62
N GLY A 7 -23.77 -9.02 -5.25
CA GLY A 7 -22.75 -10.06 -5.42
C GLY A 7 -21.61 -9.65 -6.36
N VAL A 8 -21.92 -8.91 -7.43
CA VAL A 8 -20.91 -8.44 -8.40
C VAL A 8 -20.01 -7.37 -7.77
N GLY A 9 -20.58 -6.41 -7.04
CA GLY A 9 -19.80 -5.37 -6.36
C GLY A 9 -18.90 -5.93 -5.25
N VAL A 10 -19.37 -6.94 -4.53
CA VAL A 10 -18.58 -7.66 -3.52
C VAL A 10 -17.42 -8.43 -4.14
N LEU A 11 -17.63 -9.11 -5.27
CA LEU A 11 -16.58 -9.82 -5.98
C LEU A 11 -15.52 -8.84 -6.52
N ALA A 12 -15.95 -7.74 -7.15
CA ALA A 12 -15.05 -6.71 -7.64
C ALA A 12 -14.20 -6.08 -6.51
N ALA A 13 -14.81 -5.80 -5.35
CA ALA A 13 -14.08 -5.29 -4.18
C ALA A 13 -13.01 -6.27 -3.70
N ARG A 14 -13.30 -7.58 -3.66
CA ARG A 14 -12.32 -8.61 -3.29
C ARG A 14 -11.18 -8.69 -4.31
N VAL A 15 -11.51 -8.71 -5.60
CA VAL A 15 -10.50 -8.77 -6.68
C VAL A 15 -9.57 -7.57 -6.62
N LEU A 16 -10.09 -6.35 -6.44
CA LEU A 16 -9.27 -5.15 -6.33
C LEU A 16 -8.42 -5.14 -5.06
N ALA A 17 -8.94 -5.63 -3.93
CA ALA A 17 -8.16 -5.77 -2.71
C ALA A 17 -7.01 -6.77 -2.88
N VAL A 18 -7.25 -7.91 -3.55
CA VAL A 18 -6.19 -8.88 -3.89
C VAL A 18 -5.18 -8.27 -4.85
N ALA A 19 -5.64 -7.56 -5.88
CA ALA A 19 -4.75 -6.88 -6.81
C ALA A 19 -3.87 -5.84 -6.11
N ALA A 20 -4.42 -5.08 -5.15
CA ALA A 20 -3.66 -4.14 -4.32
C ALA A 20 -2.57 -4.86 -3.52
N VAL A 21 -2.88 -6.01 -2.90
CA VAL A 21 -1.87 -6.84 -2.21
C VAL A 21 -0.76 -7.25 -3.15
N VAL A 22 -1.10 -7.82 -4.30
CA VAL A 22 -0.11 -8.30 -5.26
C VAL A 22 0.76 -7.15 -5.74
N LEU A 23 0.17 -6.00 -6.09
CA LEU A 23 0.93 -4.82 -6.54
C LEU A 23 1.85 -4.27 -5.45
N THR A 24 1.39 -4.21 -4.19
CA THR A 24 2.24 -3.79 -3.07
C THR A 24 3.38 -4.78 -2.85
N LEU A 25 3.13 -6.09 -2.88
CA LEU A 25 4.18 -7.09 -2.66
C LEU A 25 5.19 -7.14 -3.81
N VAL A 26 4.72 -7.11 -5.06
CA VAL A 26 5.60 -7.05 -6.24
C VAL A 26 6.38 -5.74 -6.25
N GLY A 27 5.71 -4.62 -5.96
CA GLY A 27 6.35 -3.32 -5.84
C GLY A 27 7.42 -3.30 -4.75
N LEU A 28 7.10 -3.75 -3.53
CA LEU A 28 8.05 -3.76 -2.41
C LEU A 28 9.19 -4.77 -2.58
N TYR A 29 8.91 -6.00 -3.00
CA TYR A 29 9.88 -7.09 -2.88
C TYR A 29 10.41 -7.61 -4.22
N GLY A 30 9.66 -7.44 -5.30
CA GLY A 30 9.98 -8.03 -6.61
C GLY A 30 10.56 -7.06 -7.63
N MET A 31 10.39 -5.75 -7.44
CA MET A 31 10.85 -4.74 -8.38
C MET A 31 12.13 -4.06 -7.88
N PRO A 32 13.03 -3.65 -8.78
CA PRO A 32 14.12 -2.75 -8.44
C PRO A 32 13.55 -1.38 -8.09
N TRP A 33 14.03 -0.82 -6.98
CA TRP A 33 13.65 0.51 -6.51
C TRP A 33 14.67 1.57 -6.96
N TRP A 34 15.92 1.16 -7.18
CA TRP A 34 17.04 2.03 -7.58
C TRP A 34 17.95 1.27 -8.54
N SER A 35 18.23 1.82 -9.72
CA SER A 35 19.09 1.29 -10.80
C SER A 35 18.97 -0.21 -11.10
N ASP A 36 19.38 -1.09 -10.18
CA ASP A 36 19.24 -2.56 -10.23
C ASP A 36 18.96 -3.23 -8.86
N GLU A 37 18.90 -2.46 -7.77
CA GLU A 37 18.71 -2.98 -6.40
C GLU A 37 17.22 -3.08 -6.03
N THR A 38 16.85 -4.24 -5.50
CA THR A 38 15.57 -4.44 -4.82
C THR A 38 15.53 -3.69 -3.49
N PHE A 39 14.32 -3.49 -2.96
CA PHE A 39 14.13 -2.87 -1.64
C PHE A 39 14.94 -3.54 -0.52
N LEU A 40 15.02 -4.88 -0.53
CA LEU A 40 15.71 -5.63 0.51
C LEU A 40 17.22 -5.50 0.43
N GLU A 41 17.77 -5.47 -0.78
CA GLU A 41 19.21 -5.27 -1.02
C GLU A 41 19.64 -3.86 -0.59
N PHE A 42 18.89 -2.84 -1.01
CA PHE A 42 19.12 -1.47 -0.55
C PHE A 42 18.98 -1.37 0.97
N ARG A 43 17.94 -1.97 1.56
CA ARG A 43 17.74 -1.97 3.03
C ARG A 43 18.94 -2.57 3.75
N HIS A 44 19.45 -3.68 3.25
CA HIS A 44 20.65 -4.33 3.80
C HIS A 44 21.87 -3.42 3.68
N HIS A 45 22.10 -2.79 2.52
CA HIS A 45 23.25 -1.94 2.27
C HIS A 45 23.21 -0.60 3.03
N HIS A 46 22.05 0.07 3.02
CA HIS A 46 21.90 1.46 3.47
C HIS A 46 21.58 1.63 4.95
N LEU A 47 20.96 0.64 5.60
CA LEU A 47 20.71 0.76 7.04
C LEU A 47 22.02 0.82 7.83
N HIS A 48 23.08 0.16 7.37
CA HIS A 48 24.39 0.22 8.04
C HIS A 48 25.08 1.59 7.90
N THR A 49 24.86 2.30 6.79
CA THR A 49 25.45 3.62 6.53
C THR A 49 24.61 4.78 7.11
N LEU A 50 23.28 4.71 7.04
CA LEU A 50 22.39 5.76 7.55
C LEU A 50 22.39 5.84 9.10
N VAL A 51 22.54 4.71 9.80
CA VAL A 51 22.62 4.68 11.29
C VAL A 51 23.86 5.43 11.79
N ALA A 52 24.96 5.39 11.04
CA ALA A 52 26.24 5.94 11.48
C ALA A 52 26.37 7.46 11.23
N GLY A 53 25.44 8.10 10.50
CA GLY A 53 25.64 9.47 10.03
C GLY A 53 24.39 10.31 9.71
N ALA A 54 23.18 9.93 10.14
CA ALA A 54 21.99 10.75 9.92
C ALA A 54 22.11 12.12 10.61
N ARG A 55 22.04 13.21 9.84
CA ARG A 55 22.11 14.59 10.34
C ARG A 55 20.89 15.44 10.02
N SER A 56 19.98 14.97 9.15
CA SER A 56 18.76 15.70 8.79
C SER A 56 17.48 14.93 9.17
N CYS A 57 16.41 15.68 9.48
CA CYS A 57 15.08 15.12 9.79
C CYS A 57 14.55 14.19 8.67
N TRP A 58 14.88 14.49 7.41
CA TRP A 58 14.47 13.66 6.28
C TRP A 58 15.17 12.30 6.23
N ASP A 59 16.43 12.23 6.65
CA ASP A 59 17.17 10.96 6.78
C ASP A 59 16.52 10.06 7.83
N GLU A 60 16.01 10.64 8.92
CA GLU A 60 15.29 9.89 9.96
C GLU A 60 13.94 9.36 9.48
N VAL A 61 13.19 10.14 8.70
CA VAL A 61 11.93 9.69 8.07
C VAL A 61 12.19 8.52 7.12
N SER A 62 13.26 8.61 6.34
CA SER A 62 13.72 7.56 5.43
C SER A 62 14.15 6.30 6.18
N ALA A 63 15.03 6.44 7.17
CA ALA A 63 15.51 5.34 8.00
C ALA A 63 14.37 4.64 8.77
N SER A 64 13.43 5.40 9.32
CA SER A 64 12.28 4.85 10.05
C SER A 64 11.35 4.07 9.13
N TYR A 65 11.15 4.52 7.89
CA TYR A 65 10.40 3.76 6.89
C TYR A 65 11.08 2.41 6.55
N TYR A 66 12.38 2.42 6.25
CA TYR A 66 13.13 1.21 5.90
C TYR A 66 13.31 0.24 7.07
N ARG A 67 13.24 0.73 8.32
CA ARG A 67 13.27 -0.14 9.51
C ARG A 67 11.92 -0.77 9.80
N PHE A 68 10.85 0.03 9.82
CA PHE A 68 9.55 -0.38 10.34
C PHE A 68 8.37 -0.06 9.42
N GLY A 69 8.40 1.08 8.72
CA GLY A 69 7.27 1.54 7.89
C GLY A 69 6.84 0.54 6.82
N PHE A 70 7.79 -0.16 6.18
CA PHE A 70 7.45 -1.16 5.16
C PHE A 70 6.72 -2.40 5.72
N LEU A 71 7.02 -2.81 6.97
CA LEU A 71 6.32 -3.91 7.64
C LEU A 71 4.89 -3.51 7.98
N VAL A 72 4.72 -2.28 8.48
CA VAL A 72 3.40 -1.70 8.74
C VAL A 72 2.60 -1.60 7.44
N HIS A 73 3.22 -1.13 6.35
CA HIS A 73 2.58 -1.06 5.04
C HIS A 73 2.15 -2.45 4.53
N THR A 74 3.05 -3.44 4.64
CA THR A 74 2.76 -4.84 4.27
C THR A 74 1.59 -5.40 5.08
N GLY A 75 1.58 -5.21 6.39
CA GLY A 75 0.47 -5.66 7.25
C GLY A 75 -0.85 -4.99 6.87
N LEU A 76 -0.84 -3.68 6.64
CA LEU A 76 -2.05 -2.92 6.31
C LEU A 76 -2.66 -3.31 4.96
N VAL A 77 -1.85 -3.64 3.95
CA VAL A 77 -2.38 -4.04 2.64
C VAL A 77 -2.93 -5.48 2.63
N LEU A 78 -2.38 -6.37 3.45
CA LEU A 78 -2.80 -7.79 3.52
C LEU A 78 -4.18 -7.99 4.14
N VAL A 79 -4.61 -7.05 4.98
CA VAL A 79 -5.89 -7.13 5.68
C VAL A 79 -7.08 -6.92 4.73
N PRO A 80 -7.15 -5.86 3.88
CA PRO A 80 -8.29 -5.56 3.02
C PRO A 80 -9.01 -6.74 2.35
N PRO A 81 -8.36 -7.69 1.65
CA PRO A 81 -9.06 -8.78 0.98
C PRO A 81 -9.94 -9.64 1.91
N LEU A 82 -9.50 -9.86 3.15
CA LEU A 82 -10.17 -10.75 4.10
C LEU A 82 -11.45 -10.16 4.65
N VAL A 83 -11.45 -8.85 4.76
CA VAL A 83 -12.38 -8.19 5.64
C VAL A 83 -13.25 -7.19 4.81
N VAL A 84 -12.88 -6.72 3.60
CA VAL A 84 -13.51 -5.59 2.84
C VAL A 84 -15.03 -5.70 2.62
N THR A 85 -15.57 -6.90 2.81
CA THR A 85 -17.01 -7.21 2.72
C THR A 85 -17.75 -7.18 4.06
N ARG A 86 -17.07 -6.91 5.18
CA ARG A 86 -17.63 -6.76 6.53
C ARG A 86 -18.08 -5.32 6.72
N ARG A 87 -19.05 -5.04 7.59
CA ARG A 87 -19.60 -3.67 7.71
C ARG A 87 -18.77 -2.72 8.59
N ASP A 88 -17.96 -3.23 9.51
CA ASP A 88 -17.41 -2.38 10.58
C ASP A 88 -15.89 -2.19 10.51
N ARG A 89 -15.44 -0.94 10.76
CA ARG A 89 -14.06 -0.47 11.00
C ARG A 89 -13.11 -0.35 9.80
N TRP A 90 -13.64 -0.39 8.59
CA TRP A 90 -12.87 -0.31 7.34
C TRP A 90 -12.10 0.97 7.07
N HIS A 91 -12.73 2.09 7.35
CA HIS A 91 -12.19 3.40 7.02
C HIS A 91 -10.82 3.61 7.67
N TRP A 92 -10.60 3.08 8.88
CA TRP A 92 -9.31 3.16 9.56
C TRP A 92 -8.21 2.35 8.87
N LEU A 93 -8.52 1.19 8.30
CA LEU A 93 -7.55 0.39 7.54
C LEU A 93 -7.19 1.08 6.22
N THR A 94 -8.19 1.66 5.54
CA THR A 94 -7.98 2.47 4.34
C THR A 94 -7.13 3.70 4.64
N VAL A 95 -7.43 4.44 5.71
CA VAL A 95 -6.64 5.58 6.19
C VAL A 95 -5.22 5.14 6.53
N GLY A 96 -5.06 4.02 7.25
CA GLY A 96 -3.74 3.47 7.56
C GLY A 96 -2.93 3.16 6.30
N THR A 97 -3.55 2.52 5.31
CA THR A 97 -2.89 2.20 4.03
C THR A 97 -2.44 3.46 3.29
N LEU A 98 -3.27 4.50 3.28
CA LEU A 98 -2.91 5.81 2.70
C LEU A 98 -1.75 6.47 3.44
N LEU A 99 -1.76 6.43 4.78
CA LEU A 99 -0.67 6.97 5.60
C LEU A 99 0.64 6.21 5.35
N ALA A 100 0.57 4.87 5.23
CA ALA A 100 1.74 4.04 4.94
C ALA A 100 2.31 4.31 3.54
N ALA A 101 1.46 4.47 2.53
CA ALA A 101 1.89 4.87 1.19
C ALA A 101 2.46 6.30 1.16
N GLY A 102 1.88 7.23 1.94
CA GLY A 102 2.42 8.58 2.11
C GLY A 102 3.80 8.57 2.76
N TRP A 103 4.00 7.75 3.79
CA TRP A 103 5.28 7.58 4.45
C TRP A 103 6.32 6.95 3.52
N GLN A 104 5.94 5.95 2.72
CA GLN A 104 6.79 5.39 1.66
C GLN A 104 7.26 6.48 0.70
N LEU A 105 6.33 7.30 0.19
CA LEU A 105 6.66 8.37 -0.75
C LEU A 105 7.60 9.40 -0.12
N ALA A 106 7.36 9.76 1.15
CA ALA A 106 8.22 10.67 1.90
C ALA A 106 9.63 10.08 2.09
N GLY A 107 9.75 8.81 2.48
CA GLY A 107 11.04 8.13 2.64
C GLY A 107 11.83 8.03 1.34
N VAL A 108 11.16 7.70 0.23
CA VAL A 108 11.79 7.65 -1.10
C VAL A 108 12.25 9.03 -1.56
N ARG A 109 11.42 10.07 -1.40
CA ARG A 109 11.79 11.44 -1.78
C ARG A 109 12.91 12.01 -0.91
N ALA A 110 12.88 11.73 0.39
CA ALA A 110 13.91 12.14 1.35
C ALA A 110 15.28 11.55 1.01
N ALA A 111 15.32 10.32 0.50
CA ALA A 111 16.56 9.69 0.07
C ALA A 111 17.20 10.34 -1.19
N ALA A 112 16.57 11.37 -1.79
CA ALA A 112 17.05 12.15 -2.93
C ALA A 112 17.47 11.34 -4.18
N ARG A 113 17.09 10.06 -4.26
CA ARG A 113 17.37 9.16 -5.37
C ARG A 113 16.13 8.97 -6.23
N ILE A 114 15.57 10.07 -6.76
CA ILE A 114 14.53 9.97 -7.78
C ILE A 114 15.22 9.61 -9.10
N GLU A 115 15.65 8.36 -9.20
CA GLU A 115 15.58 7.72 -10.51
C GLU A 115 14.10 7.41 -10.79
N PRO A 116 13.66 7.48 -12.05
CA PRO A 116 12.29 7.20 -12.45
C PRO A 116 12.01 5.67 -12.39
N GLY A 117 12.07 5.10 -11.18
CA GLY A 117 11.67 3.74 -10.90
C GLY A 117 10.15 3.64 -10.74
N TRP A 118 9.54 2.58 -11.27
CA TRP A 118 8.11 2.31 -11.12
C TRP A 118 7.76 1.75 -9.74
N ALA A 119 8.72 1.18 -9.00
CA ALA A 119 8.42 0.49 -7.74
C ALA A 119 7.80 1.40 -6.64
N PRO A 120 8.29 2.64 -6.42
CA PRO A 120 7.66 3.55 -5.46
C PRO A 120 6.23 3.96 -5.83
N SER A 121 5.90 4.04 -7.13
CA SER A 121 4.56 4.42 -7.58
C SER A 121 3.55 3.28 -7.45
N LEU A 122 4.00 2.01 -7.49
CA LEU A 122 3.15 0.83 -7.25
C LEU A 122 2.52 0.83 -5.85
N GLY A 123 3.25 1.29 -4.82
CA GLY A 123 2.69 1.43 -3.47
C GLY A 123 1.52 2.44 -3.41
N THR A 124 1.65 3.56 -4.13
CA THR A 124 0.59 4.56 -4.25
C THR A 124 -0.60 4.02 -5.05
N MET A 125 -0.35 3.30 -6.14
CA MET A 125 -1.41 2.64 -6.92
C MET A 125 -2.16 1.61 -6.10
N ALA A 126 -1.47 0.82 -5.29
CA ALA A 126 -2.09 -0.14 -4.40
C ALA A 126 -2.95 0.53 -3.32
N ALA A 127 -2.49 1.64 -2.73
CA ALA A 127 -3.31 2.41 -1.79
C ALA A 127 -4.60 2.93 -2.45
N LEU A 128 -4.52 3.42 -3.69
CA LEU A 128 -5.72 3.82 -4.47
C LEU A 128 -6.65 2.63 -4.72
N LEU A 129 -6.12 1.46 -5.06
CA LEU A 129 -6.93 0.25 -5.25
C LEU A 129 -7.61 -0.19 -3.95
N VAL A 130 -6.97 -0.05 -2.78
CA VAL A 130 -7.61 -0.30 -1.48
C VAL A 130 -8.75 0.68 -1.22
N VAL A 131 -8.59 1.97 -1.56
CA VAL A 131 -9.67 2.97 -1.46
C VAL A 131 -10.84 2.61 -2.37
N VAL A 132 -10.58 2.25 -3.62
CA VAL A 132 -11.63 1.85 -4.57
C VAL A 132 -12.32 0.56 -4.12
N ALA A 133 -11.55 -0.43 -3.68
CA ALA A 133 -12.08 -1.69 -3.13
C ALA A 133 -12.99 -1.43 -1.92
N TRP A 134 -12.56 -0.55 -1.01
CA TRP A 134 -13.38 -0.12 0.12
C TRP A 134 -14.68 0.55 -0.33
N TRP A 135 -14.60 1.52 -1.25
CA TRP A 135 -15.77 2.23 -1.76
C TRP A 135 -16.79 1.28 -2.38
N LEU A 136 -16.33 0.32 -3.20
CA LEU A 136 -17.17 -0.70 -3.81
C LEU A 136 -17.78 -1.65 -2.78
N GLY A 137 -16.99 -2.11 -1.79
CA GLY A 137 -17.48 -2.96 -0.71
C GLY A 137 -18.55 -2.26 0.13
N HIS A 138 -18.33 -0.97 0.45
CA HIS A 138 -19.25 -0.14 1.22
C HIS A 138 -20.55 0.15 0.47
N THR A 139 -20.47 0.52 -0.81
CA THR A 139 -21.65 0.80 -1.63
C THR A 139 -22.48 -0.45 -1.93
N ALA A 140 -21.82 -1.58 -2.21
CA ALA A 140 -22.49 -2.86 -2.46
C ALA A 140 -23.17 -3.46 -1.22
N SER A 141 -22.71 -3.11 -0.02
CA SER A 141 -23.26 -3.62 1.25
C SER A 141 -24.37 -2.74 1.85
N ARG A 142 -24.75 -1.61 1.22
CA ARG A 142 -25.90 -0.80 1.67
C ARG A 142 -27.24 -1.42 1.25
N PRO A 143 -28.26 -1.43 2.13
CA PRO A 143 -29.63 -1.83 1.76
C PRO A 143 -30.18 -0.81 0.75
N GLY A 144 -30.19 -1.18 -0.53
CA GLY A 144 -30.53 -0.28 -1.65
C GLY A 144 -29.49 -0.23 -2.79
N GLY A 145 -28.39 -0.99 -2.68
CA GLY A 145 -27.26 -1.13 -3.63
C GLY A 145 -27.31 -0.40 -4.98
N TRP A 146 -26.24 0.35 -5.27
CA TRP A 146 -25.97 1.08 -6.53
C TRP A 146 -27.05 2.07 -7.00
N ARG A 147 -27.92 2.55 -6.11
CA ARG A 147 -28.75 3.72 -6.40
C ARG A 147 -27.94 4.99 -6.16
N LEU A 148 -27.21 5.41 -7.20
CA LEU A 148 -26.88 6.83 -7.42
C LEU A 148 -28.15 7.56 -7.87
#